data_AF-A0A0L0VXI4-F1
#
_entry.id   AF-A0A0L0VXI4-F1
#
_cell.length_a   1.000
_cell.length_b   1.000
_cell.length_c   1.000
_cell.angle_alpha   90.00
_cell.angle_beta   90.00
_cell.angle_gamma   90.00
#
_symmetry.space_group_name_H-M   'P 1'
#
loop_
_entity.id
_entity.type
_entity.pdbx_description
1 polymer ?
#
loop_
_entity_poly.entity_id
_entity_poly.type
_entity_poly.pdbx_seq_one_letter_code
_entity_poly.pdbx_strand_id
1 'polypeptide(L)'
;MWISTYKPKPIEPRASSAVVSKRPKTGMLAGLGGAAAAQGGQGLSDPLDIWLAGGLILKDNKPVNPLKWWLQQKRSGNTHGGLLQMALDVLSCPATSVDVERAFSFGRNYVSSKRHSLSARSLSRGMAVAFYSKNGMIEEGMLAKWKDDIQTEKKCKRKAIVVED
;
A
#
# COMPACT_ATOMS: atom_id res chain seq x y z
N MET A 1 -1.70 14.42 -13.98
CA MET A 1 -1.99 13.45 -12.90
C MET A 1 -1.85 14.10 -11.52
N TRP A 2 -0.67 14.58 -11.09
CA TRP A 2 -0.51 15.28 -9.80
C TRP A 2 -1.47 16.47 -9.65
N ILE A 3 -1.39 17.44 -10.57
CA ILE A 3 -2.18 18.68 -10.54
C ILE A 3 -3.70 18.41 -10.56
N SER A 4 -4.14 17.40 -11.31
CA SER A 4 -5.55 17.09 -11.51
C SER A 4 -6.19 16.29 -10.38
N THR A 5 -5.40 15.46 -9.67
CA THR A 5 -5.94 14.37 -8.84
C THR A 5 -5.46 14.43 -7.40
N TYR A 6 -4.24 14.95 -7.17
CA TYR A 6 -3.56 14.82 -5.89
C TYR A 6 -3.18 16.17 -5.27
N LYS A 7 -3.09 17.23 -6.07
CA LYS A 7 -2.71 18.56 -5.59
C LYS A 7 -3.75 19.08 -4.59
N PRO A 8 -3.37 19.40 -3.35
CA PRO A 8 -4.29 19.99 -2.39
C PRO A 8 -4.80 21.35 -2.89
N LYS A 9 -6.07 21.66 -2.61
CA LYS A 9 -6.64 22.96 -2.94
C LYS A 9 -5.91 24.05 -2.15
N PRO A 10 -5.52 25.18 -2.78
CA PRO A 10 -4.96 26.30 -2.05
C PRO A 10 -5.91 26.74 -0.94
N ILE A 11 -5.40 26.82 0.29
CA ILE A 11 -6.10 27.47 1.40
C ILE A 11 -5.88 28.98 1.25
N GLU A 12 -6.95 29.76 1.22
CA GLU A 12 -6.85 31.22 1.26
C GLU A 12 -6.07 31.66 2.51
N PRO A 13 -5.05 32.51 2.36
CA PRO A 13 -4.11 32.78 3.44
C PRO A 13 -4.76 33.63 4.54
N ARG A 14 -4.94 33.05 5.73
CA ARG A 14 -5.05 33.84 6.96
C ARG A 14 -3.64 34.21 7.40
N ALA A 15 -3.36 35.52 7.41
CA ALA A 15 -2.08 36.07 7.83
C ALA A 15 -1.71 35.59 9.24
N SER A 16 -0.54 35.00 9.39
CA SER A 16 0.12 34.84 10.68
C SER A 16 1.61 35.07 10.50
N SER A 17 2.13 36.03 11.26
CA SER A 17 3.50 36.52 11.24
C SER A 17 4.45 35.56 11.96
N ALA A 18 5.58 35.24 11.34
CA ALA A 18 6.66 34.47 11.98
C ALA A 18 7.98 35.22 11.95
N VAL A 19 8.61 35.29 13.12
CA VAL A 19 9.83 36.03 13.45
C VAL A 19 11.08 35.25 12.99
N VAL A 20 11.99 35.93 12.29
CA VAL A 20 13.29 35.40 11.86
C VAL A 20 14.31 35.53 13.00
N SER A 21 15.00 34.45 13.36
CA SER A 21 16.21 34.52 14.19
C SER A 21 17.45 34.16 13.35
N LYS A 22 18.46 35.03 13.37
CA LYS A 22 19.71 34.92 12.59
C LYS A 22 20.84 34.42 13.50
N ARG A 23 21.48 33.29 13.17
CA ARG A 23 22.86 33.00 13.59
C ARG A 23 23.62 32.14 12.55
N PRO A 24 24.88 32.47 12.21
CA PRO A 24 25.66 31.70 11.25
C PRO A 24 26.51 30.62 11.95
N LYS A 25 26.79 29.50 11.25
CA LYS A 25 27.82 28.51 11.62
C LYS A 25 28.62 28.13 10.37
N THR A 26 29.95 28.24 10.48
CA THR A 26 30.94 28.12 9.40
C THR A 26 31.59 26.73 9.40
N GLY A 27 31.66 26.05 8.26
CA GLY A 27 32.45 24.82 8.07
C GLY A 27 32.28 24.19 6.67
N MET A 28 33.39 23.89 5.98
CA MET A 28 33.45 23.54 4.54
C MET A 28 32.76 22.20 4.18
N LEU A 29 32.63 21.26 5.13
CA LEU A 29 31.89 19.99 4.93
C LEU A 29 30.39 20.08 5.26
N ALA A 30 29.92 21.20 5.83
CA ALA A 30 28.49 21.49 5.99
C ALA A 30 27.86 22.09 4.70
N GLY A 31 28.66 22.35 3.66
CA GLY A 31 28.27 23.09 2.47
C GLY A 31 27.35 22.35 1.50
N LEU A 32 27.30 21.00 1.53
CA LEU A 32 26.42 20.24 0.65
C LEU A 32 25.00 20.09 1.18
N GLY A 33 24.80 20.21 2.51
CA GLY A 33 23.46 20.27 3.11
C GLY A 33 22.79 21.65 3.00
N GLY A 34 23.55 22.69 2.65
CA GLY A 34 23.09 24.09 2.65
C GLY A 34 22.59 24.60 1.30
N ALA A 35 22.82 23.91 0.19
CA ALA A 35 22.41 24.38 -1.14
C ALA A 35 20.88 24.47 -1.30
N ALA A 36 20.12 23.60 -0.62
CA ALA A 36 18.66 23.65 -0.60
C ALA A 36 18.11 24.94 0.07
N ALA A 37 18.85 25.52 1.02
CA ALA A 37 18.44 26.74 1.72
C ALA A 37 18.73 28.04 0.92
N ALA A 38 19.58 27.98 -0.10
CA ALA A 38 19.97 29.14 -0.92
C ALA A 38 18.94 29.49 -2.01
N GLN A 39 17.95 28.64 -2.26
CA GLN A 39 16.82 28.93 -3.15
C GLN A 39 15.67 29.63 -2.40
N GLY A 40 15.98 30.72 -1.70
CA GLY A 40 14.97 31.64 -1.18
C GLY A 40 14.64 32.68 -2.24
N GLY A 41 13.53 32.53 -2.98
CA GLY A 41 13.11 33.58 -3.93
C GLY A 41 11.79 33.40 -4.68
N GLN A 42 11.27 32.18 -4.82
CA GLN A 42 9.85 31.93 -5.11
C GLN A 42 9.44 30.73 -4.27
N GLY A 43 8.44 30.90 -3.41
CA GLY A 43 8.05 29.89 -2.43
C GLY A 43 7.71 28.58 -3.13
N LEU A 44 8.45 27.51 -2.85
CA LEU A 44 8.01 26.16 -3.14
C LEU A 44 6.79 25.89 -2.25
N SER A 45 5.62 26.32 -2.70
CA SER A 45 4.34 26.03 -2.04
C SER A 45 3.85 24.63 -2.38
N ASP A 46 4.40 24.01 -3.45
CA ASP A 46 3.97 22.70 -3.89
C ASP A 46 4.70 21.58 -3.12
N PRO A 47 3.96 20.66 -2.47
CA PRO A 47 4.55 19.55 -1.73
C PRO A 47 5.47 18.64 -2.56
N LEU A 48 5.22 18.52 -3.87
CA LEU A 48 6.05 17.71 -4.76
C LEU A 48 7.42 18.36 -4.99
N ASP A 49 7.44 19.68 -5.20
CA ASP A 49 8.70 20.40 -5.42
C ASP A 49 9.56 20.42 -4.15
N ILE A 50 8.94 20.59 -2.98
CA ILE A 50 9.63 20.45 -1.67
C ILE A 50 10.26 19.07 -1.53
N TRP A 51 9.53 18.02 -1.93
CA TRP A 51 10.01 16.65 -1.86
C TRP A 51 11.17 16.38 -2.83
N LEU A 52 11.07 16.84 -4.08
CA LEU A 52 12.10 16.67 -5.09
C LEU A 52 13.37 17.46 -4.77
N ALA A 53 13.24 18.60 -4.09
CA ALA A 53 14.37 19.35 -3.53
C ALA A 53 15.02 18.66 -2.31
N GLY A 54 14.34 17.67 -1.73
CA GLY A 54 14.85 16.85 -0.64
C GLY A 54 16.00 15.93 -1.07
N GLY A 55 16.87 15.59 -0.12
CA GLY A 55 17.95 14.63 -0.34
C GLY A 55 17.44 13.20 -0.50
N LEU A 56 18.31 12.31 -1.01
CA LEU A 56 18.04 10.87 -1.06
C LEU A 56 17.78 10.33 0.36
N ILE A 57 16.83 9.41 0.46
CA ILE A 57 16.52 8.74 1.71
C ILE A 57 17.30 7.44 1.79
N LEU A 58 18.37 7.47 2.59
CA LEU A 58 19.21 6.31 2.85
C LEU A 58 19.02 5.85 4.29
N LYS A 59 19.06 4.53 4.48
CA LYS A 59 19.23 3.90 5.79
C LYS A 59 20.55 3.15 5.73
N ASP A 60 21.49 3.47 6.62
CA ASP A 60 22.83 2.86 6.66
C ASP A 60 23.58 2.94 5.31
N ASN A 61 23.52 4.10 4.64
CA ASN A 61 24.06 4.32 3.28
C ASN A 61 23.50 3.41 2.18
N LYS A 62 22.36 2.75 2.41
CA LYS A 62 21.67 1.93 1.40
C LYS A 62 20.31 2.54 1.04
N PRO A 63 19.88 2.39 -0.23
CA PRO A 63 18.55 2.83 -0.64
C PRO A 63 17.48 2.07 0.14
N VAL A 64 16.52 2.80 0.69
CA VAL A 64 15.38 2.21 1.38
C VAL A 64 14.34 1.76 0.35
N ASN A 65 13.63 0.67 0.62
CA ASN A 65 12.45 0.32 -0.17
C ASN A 65 11.42 1.46 -0.06
N PRO A 66 11.09 2.16 -1.16
CA PRO A 66 10.31 3.39 -1.09
C PRO A 66 8.88 3.12 -0.60
N LEU A 67 8.28 1.99 -0.99
CA LEU A 67 6.93 1.63 -0.55
C LEU A 67 6.88 1.39 0.96
N LYS A 68 7.88 0.71 1.53
CA LYS A 68 7.98 0.52 2.98
C LYS A 68 8.17 1.84 3.72
N TRP A 69 8.99 2.73 3.16
CA TRP A 69 9.24 4.04 3.75
C TRP A 69 7.99 4.92 3.76
N TRP A 70 7.28 5.02 2.63
CA TRP A 70 6.02 5.77 2.55
C TRP A 70 4.93 5.20 3.46
N LEU A 71 4.86 3.88 3.60
CA LEU A 71 3.93 3.24 4.53
C LEU A 71 4.27 3.56 6.00
N GLN A 72 5.57 3.69 6.32
CA GLN A 72 6.01 4.16 7.64
C GLN A 72 5.61 5.61 7.87
N GLN A 73 5.78 6.51 6.89
CA GLN A 73 5.32 7.89 7.00
C GLN A 73 3.81 7.99 7.27
N LYS A 74 3.01 7.17 6.57
CA LYS A 74 1.57 7.06 6.81
C LYS A 74 1.26 6.67 8.25
N ARG A 75 1.97 5.67 8.80
CA ARG A 75 1.80 5.22 10.19
C ARG A 75 2.23 6.28 11.21
N SER A 76 3.23 7.09 10.87
CA SER A 76 3.71 8.20 11.69
C SER A 76 2.83 9.46 11.61
N GLY A 77 1.77 9.47 10.78
CA GLY A 77 0.88 10.63 10.62
C GLY A 77 1.42 11.71 9.68
N ASN A 78 2.56 11.47 9.00
CA ASN A 78 3.16 12.41 8.07
C ASN A 78 2.52 12.26 6.69
N THR A 79 1.70 13.22 6.29
CA THR A 79 1.00 13.22 4.99
C THR A 79 1.81 13.84 3.85
N HIS A 80 2.95 14.47 4.16
CA HIS A 80 3.81 15.17 3.20
C HIS A 80 3.02 16.12 2.27
N GLY A 81 2.11 16.92 2.87
CA GLY A 81 1.28 17.86 2.11
C GLY A 81 0.31 17.21 1.11
N GLY A 82 -0.02 15.93 1.29
CA GLY A 82 -0.88 15.16 0.37
C GLY A 82 -0.10 14.29 -0.63
N LEU A 83 1.22 14.43 -0.69
CA LEU A 83 2.09 13.63 -1.57
C LEU A 83 2.06 12.13 -1.22
N LEU A 84 1.85 11.81 0.06
CA LEU A 84 1.82 10.43 0.55
C LEU A 84 0.89 9.51 -0.26
N GLN A 85 -0.31 9.98 -0.59
CA GLN A 85 -1.29 9.15 -1.30
C GLN A 85 -0.83 8.87 -2.74
N MET A 86 -0.33 9.90 -3.44
CA MET A 86 0.21 9.74 -4.80
C MET A 86 1.38 8.73 -4.81
N ALA A 87 2.31 8.87 -3.87
CA ALA A 87 3.47 8.00 -3.82
C ALA A 87 3.07 6.54 -3.59
N LEU A 88 2.12 6.28 -2.71
CA LEU A 88 1.61 4.91 -2.49
C LEU A 88 0.89 4.36 -3.72
N ASP A 89 0.03 5.16 -4.36
CA ASP A 89 -0.70 4.70 -5.55
C ASP A 89 0.26 4.32 -6.69
N VAL A 90 1.22 5.20 -7.01
CA VAL A 90 2.20 4.99 -8.08
C VAL A 90 3.12 3.81 -7.77
N LEU A 91 3.65 3.72 -6.54
CA LEU A 91 4.60 2.67 -6.17
C LEU A 91 3.93 1.31 -5.94
N SER A 92 2.63 1.27 -5.68
CA SER A 92 1.88 0.02 -5.55
C SER A 92 1.53 -0.62 -6.88
N CYS A 93 1.58 0.15 -7.97
CA CYS A 93 1.31 -0.35 -9.31
C CYS A 93 2.47 -1.26 -9.77
N PRO A 94 2.20 -2.54 -10.10
CA PRO A 94 3.23 -3.42 -10.61
C PRO A 94 3.72 -2.91 -11.98
N ALA A 95 5.03 -2.92 -12.18
CA ALA A 95 5.63 -2.48 -13.45
C ALA A 95 5.40 -3.46 -14.62
N THR A 96 4.94 -4.68 -14.33
CA THR A 96 4.79 -5.76 -15.34
C THR A 96 3.51 -6.56 -15.11
N SER A 97 2.99 -7.21 -16.17
CA SER A 97 1.83 -8.12 -16.10
C SER A 97 2.16 -9.52 -15.56
N VAL A 98 3.44 -9.80 -15.28
CA VAL A 98 3.94 -11.14 -14.90
C VAL A 98 3.24 -11.69 -13.67
N ASP A 99 2.92 -10.85 -12.69
CA ASP A 99 2.24 -11.29 -11.47
C ASP A 99 0.81 -11.77 -11.76
N VAL A 100 0.11 -11.09 -12.67
CA VAL A 100 -1.23 -11.47 -13.12
C VAL A 100 -1.18 -12.77 -13.93
N GLU A 101 -0.20 -12.90 -14.83
CA GLU A 101 0.03 -14.12 -15.63
C GLU A 101 0.35 -15.34 -14.76
N ARG A 102 1.14 -15.16 -13.71
CA ARG A 102 1.43 -16.21 -12.72
C ARG A 102 0.17 -16.61 -11.94
N ALA A 103 -0.67 -15.65 -11.57
CA ALA A 103 -1.95 -15.93 -10.91
C ALA A 103 -2.89 -16.74 -11.83
N PHE A 104 -3.01 -16.37 -13.11
CA PHE A 104 -3.80 -17.14 -14.08
C PHE A 104 -3.20 -18.53 -14.35
N SER A 105 -1.88 -18.65 -14.41
CA SER A 105 -1.21 -19.94 -14.60
C SER A 105 -1.46 -20.88 -13.43
N PHE A 106 -1.41 -20.37 -12.20
CA PHE A 106 -1.80 -21.12 -11.00
C PHE A 106 -3.28 -21.53 -11.05
N GLY A 107 -4.15 -20.61 -11.48
CA GLY A 107 -5.59 -20.81 -11.62
C GLY A 107 -6.02 -21.66 -12.82
N ARG A 108 -5.12 -22.03 -13.73
CA ARG A 108 -5.45 -22.64 -15.03
C ARG A 108 -6.34 -23.88 -14.91
N ASN A 109 -6.09 -24.72 -13.91
CA ASN A 109 -6.85 -25.94 -13.68
C ASN A 109 -8.28 -25.69 -13.21
N TYR A 110 -8.58 -24.51 -12.63
CA TYR A 110 -9.92 -24.11 -12.22
C TYR A 110 -10.77 -23.58 -13.40
N VAL A 111 -10.12 -23.05 -14.44
CA VAL A 111 -10.80 -22.47 -15.63
C VAL A 111 -11.05 -23.54 -16.70
N SER A 112 -10.20 -24.57 -16.78
CA SER A 112 -10.28 -25.55 -17.86
C SER A 112 -11.51 -26.47 -17.76
N SER A 113 -12.28 -26.56 -18.85
CA SER A 113 -13.45 -27.45 -18.99
C SER A 113 -13.15 -28.92 -18.66
N LYS A 114 -11.89 -29.36 -18.78
CA LYS A 114 -11.46 -30.75 -18.47
C LYS A 114 -11.57 -31.13 -16.99
N ARG A 115 -11.72 -30.18 -16.06
CA ARG A 115 -11.89 -30.44 -14.62
C ARG A 115 -12.82 -29.40 -13.99
N HIS A 116 -14.11 -29.73 -13.91
CA HIS A 116 -15.11 -29.04 -13.08
C HIS A 116 -15.28 -27.56 -13.42
N SER A 117 -16.11 -27.27 -14.43
CA SER A 117 -16.53 -25.90 -14.78
C SER A 117 -17.20 -25.23 -13.57
N LEU A 118 -16.43 -24.46 -12.80
CA LEU A 118 -16.94 -23.63 -11.72
C LEU A 118 -17.55 -22.36 -12.32
N SER A 119 -18.59 -21.84 -11.67
CA SER A 119 -19.09 -20.50 -12.01
C SER A 119 -17.98 -19.47 -11.77
N ALA A 120 -17.99 -18.38 -12.55
CA ALA A 120 -16.99 -17.31 -12.42
C ALA A 120 -16.85 -16.80 -10.98
N ARG A 121 -17.98 -16.70 -10.26
CA ARG A 121 -18.00 -16.30 -8.84
C ARG A 121 -17.28 -17.30 -7.93
N SER A 122 -17.46 -18.60 -8.14
CA SER A 122 -16.75 -19.64 -7.36
C SER A 122 -15.26 -19.65 -7.67
N LEU A 123 -14.91 -19.44 -8.94
CA LEU A 123 -13.52 -19.36 -9.40
C LEU A 123 -12.79 -18.18 -8.77
N SER A 124 -13.35 -16.97 -8.84
CA SER A 124 -12.73 -15.78 -8.23
C SER A 124 -12.54 -15.92 -6.73
N ARG A 125 -13.53 -16.49 -6.02
CA ARG A 125 -13.44 -16.74 -4.57
C ARG A 125 -12.40 -17.80 -4.22
N GLY A 126 -12.40 -18.93 -4.94
CA GLY A 126 -11.44 -20.01 -4.73
C GLY A 126 -10.00 -19.55 -5.00
N MET A 127 -9.81 -18.77 -6.06
CA MET A 127 -8.51 -18.20 -6.41
C MET A 127 -8.03 -17.21 -5.34
N ALA A 128 -8.90 -16.34 -4.83
CA ALA A 128 -8.54 -15.43 -3.74
C ALA A 128 -8.08 -16.20 -2.49
N VAL A 129 -8.86 -17.19 -2.03
CA VAL A 129 -8.51 -18.01 -0.86
C VAL A 129 -7.17 -18.74 -1.06
N ALA A 130 -6.95 -19.33 -2.22
CA ALA A 130 -5.70 -20.02 -2.53
C ALA A 130 -4.50 -19.05 -2.57
N PHE A 131 -4.68 -17.83 -3.08
CA PHE A 131 -3.63 -16.82 -3.07
C PHE A 131 -3.30 -16.35 -1.65
N TYR A 132 -4.30 -16.07 -0.81
CA TYR A 132 -4.06 -15.71 0.59
C TYR A 132 -3.37 -16.83 1.38
N SER A 133 -3.79 -18.08 1.17
CA SER A 133 -3.15 -19.25 1.77
C SER A 133 -1.69 -19.40 1.33
N LYS A 134 -1.39 -19.26 0.03
CA LYS A 134 -0.02 -19.36 -0.49
C LYS A 134 0.92 -18.29 0.09
N ASN A 135 0.39 -17.10 0.41
CA ASN A 135 1.15 -16.02 1.01
C ASN A 135 1.18 -16.07 2.55
N GLY A 136 0.70 -17.15 3.18
CA GLY A 136 0.69 -17.29 4.64
C GLY A 136 -0.25 -16.32 5.35
N MET A 137 -1.22 -15.73 4.64
CA MET A 137 -2.22 -14.84 5.23
C MET A 137 -3.40 -15.60 5.86
N ILE A 138 -3.48 -16.91 5.63
CA ILE A 138 -4.45 -17.81 6.27
C ILE A 138 -3.63 -18.80 7.11
N GLU A 139 -4.01 -18.94 8.39
CA GLU A 139 -3.40 -19.91 9.28
C GLU A 139 -3.65 -21.34 8.80
N GLU A 140 -2.62 -22.19 8.92
CA GLU A 140 -2.72 -23.59 8.55
C GLU A 140 -3.80 -24.30 9.37
N GLY A 141 -4.58 -25.15 8.71
CA GLY A 141 -5.69 -25.88 9.34
C GLY A 141 -6.95 -25.06 9.61
N MET A 142 -6.95 -23.73 9.42
CA MET A 142 -8.17 -22.90 9.59
C MET A 142 -9.32 -23.38 8.70
N LEU A 143 -9.03 -23.65 7.42
CA LEU A 143 -10.02 -24.15 6.46
C LEU A 143 -10.50 -25.58 6.78
N ALA A 144 -9.63 -26.40 7.38
CA ALA A 144 -9.98 -27.76 7.77
C ALA A 144 -10.95 -27.74 8.96
N LYS A 145 -10.63 -26.97 10.01
CA LYS A 145 -11.50 -26.75 11.18
C LYS A 145 -12.88 -26.24 10.75
N TRP A 146 -12.91 -25.20 9.91
CA TRP A 146 -14.15 -24.65 9.36
C TRP A 146 -14.99 -25.69 8.61
N LYS A 147 -14.34 -26.56 7.82
CA LYS A 147 -15.02 -27.63 7.09
C LYS A 147 -15.61 -28.68 8.03
N ASP A 148 -14.91 -29.00 9.12
CA ASP A 148 -15.38 -29.95 10.13
C ASP A 148 -16.57 -29.40 10.90
N ASP A 149 -16.54 -28.12 11.29
CA ASP A 149 -17.66 -27.42 11.95
C ASP A 149 -18.93 -27.43 11.08
N ILE A 150 -18.80 -27.21 9.77
CA ILE A 150 -19.95 -27.31 8.86
C ILE A 150 -20.50 -28.74 8.78
N GLN A 151 -19.63 -29.75 8.84
CA GLN A 151 -20.07 -31.14 8.81
C GLN A 151 -20.76 -31.54 10.11
N THR A 152 -20.27 -31.08 11.26
CA THR A 152 -20.90 -31.32 12.56
C THR A 152 -22.27 -30.65 12.65
N GLU A 153 -22.40 -29.40 12.19
CA GLU A 153 -23.69 -28.70 12.11
C GLU A 153 -24.70 -29.43 11.22
N LYS A 154 -24.28 -29.86 10.02
CA LYS A 154 -25.14 -30.63 9.11
C LYS A 154 -25.57 -31.95 9.73
N LYS A 155 -24.67 -32.64 10.44
CA LYS A 155 -24.97 -33.88 11.14
C LYS A 155 -25.96 -33.64 12.29
N CYS A 156 -25.81 -32.55 13.03
CA CYS A 156 -26.73 -32.16 14.10
C CYS A 156 -28.14 -31.87 13.57
N LYS A 157 -28.25 -31.07 12.50
CA LYS A 157 -29.53 -30.76 11.83
C LYS A 157 -30.25 -32.00 11.30
N ARG A 158 -29.51 -32.95 10.70
CA ARG A 158 -30.08 -34.24 10.24
C ARG A 158 -30.61 -35.09 11.39
N LYS A 159 -29.92 -35.10 12.53
CA LYS A 159 -30.37 -35.85 13.72
C LYS A 159 -31.60 -35.25 14.36
N ALA A 160 -31.73 -33.92 14.37
CA ALA A 160 -32.92 -33.25 14.91
C ALA A 160 -34.19 -33.55 14.08
N ILE A 161 -34.06 -33.58 12.75
CA ILE A 161 -35.19 -33.89 11.84
C ILE A 161 -35.70 -35.33 12.04
N VAL A 162 -34.82 -36.30 12.32
CA VAL A 162 -35.19 -37.71 12.50
C VAL A 162 -35.87 -38.00 13.86
N VAL A 163 -35.82 -37.06 14.81
CA VAL A 163 -36.41 -37.23 16.15
C VAL A 163 -37.81 -36.61 16.26
N GLU A 164 -38.25 -35.83 15.26
CA GLU A 164 -39.58 -35.21 15.22
C GLU A 164 -40.62 -35.97 14.36
N ASP A 165 -40.25 -37.14 13.79
CA ASP A 165 -41.14 -38.10 13.12
C ASP A 165 -41.33 -39.36 13.98
#